data_AF-A0A1C6GRI5-F1
#
_entry.id   AF-A0A1C6GRI5-F1
#
_cell.length_a   1.000
_cell.length_b   1.000
_cell.length_c   1.000
_cell.angle_alpha   90.00
_cell.angle_beta   90.00
_cell.angle_gamma   90.00
#
_symmetry.space_group_name_H-M   'P 1'
#
loop_
_entity.id
_entity.type
_entity.pdbx_description
1 polymer ?
#
loop_
_entity_poly.entity_id
_entity_poly.type
_entity_poly.pdbx_seq_one_letter_code
_entity_poly.pdbx_strand_id
1 'polypeptide(L)'
;MLLSKQQRFVLDMLQCLGCARERQLTALLKARFFPEDKPVPQGFLDAMLRQFRCGNIDLRREDDVIFLPGKRPSSTLLEAIDVMLELSDGNPSDLWSEEKGPVLLRFSVTGKRVSLFAVLHASAITGPDVRAPPAIGKAERVVVLLPEGCPPPALHIPNKVFYALGQKDGTHRFFAPGEN
;
A
#
# COMPACT_ATOMS: atom_id res chain seq x y z
N MET A 1 13.45 17.39 18.52
CA MET A 1 14.38 16.89 17.47
C MET A 1 13.98 17.51 16.15
N LEU A 2 14.89 18.16 15.43
CA LEU A 2 14.62 18.58 14.05
C LEU A 2 14.72 17.34 13.15
N LEU A 3 13.67 17.06 12.38
CA LEU A 3 13.66 15.90 11.49
C LEU A 3 14.34 16.23 10.16
N SER A 4 15.20 15.32 9.69
CA SER A 4 15.67 15.33 8.31
C SER A 4 14.50 15.15 7.34
N LYS A 5 14.73 15.48 6.05
CA LYS A 5 13.71 15.28 5.01
C LYS A 5 13.27 13.82 4.90
N GLN A 6 14.21 12.87 5.01
CA GLN A 6 13.89 11.43 4.95
C GLN A 6 13.10 10.98 6.19
N GLN A 7 13.48 11.45 7.38
CA GLN A 7 12.75 11.16 8.62
C GLN A 7 11.31 11.68 8.57
N ARG A 8 11.13 12.93 8.14
CA ARG A 8 9.80 13.53 7.96
C ARG A 8 8.97 12.67 7.02
N PHE A 9 9.52 12.32 5.85
CA PHE A 9 8.85 11.50 4.86
C PHE A 9 8.40 10.14 5.42
N VAL A 10 9.25 9.41 6.14
CA VAL A 10 8.87 8.11 6.72
C VAL A 10 7.72 8.24 7.72
N LEU A 11 7.73 9.28 8.56
CA LEU A 11 6.62 9.52 9.48
C LEU A 11 5.33 9.87 8.75
N ASP A 12 5.42 10.71 7.72
CA ASP A 12 4.24 11.09 6.92
C ASP A 12 3.65 9.84 6.22
N MET A 13 4.48 8.95 5.69
CA MET A 13 4.02 7.67 5.12
C MET A 13 3.35 6.77 6.16
N LEU A 14 3.94 6.64 7.36
CA LEU A 14 3.33 5.87 8.45
C LEU A 14 2.03 6.50 8.96
N GLN A 15 1.89 7.83 8.90
CA GLN A 15 0.64 8.52 9.22
C GLN A 15 -0.45 8.28 8.18
N CYS A 16 -0.12 8.26 6.89
CA CYS A 16 -1.06 7.97 5.81
C CYS A 16 -1.49 6.49 5.78
N LEU A 17 -0.55 5.58 6.04
CA LEU A 17 -0.75 4.13 5.91
C LEU A 17 -1.11 3.42 7.23
N GLY A 18 -0.80 4.03 8.38
CA GLY A 18 -0.94 3.41 9.72
C GLY A 18 0.14 2.36 10.03
N CYS A 19 0.54 1.55 9.05
CA CYS A 19 1.61 0.55 9.15
C CYS A 19 2.30 0.31 7.80
N ALA A 20 3.53 -0.19 7.82
CA ALA A 20 4.24 -0.67 6.64
C ALA A 20 5.34 -1.67 7.03
N ARG A 21 5.72 -2.56 6.11
CA ARG A 21 6.90 -3.40 6.25
C ARG A 21 8.18 -2.58 6.04
N GLU A 22 9.29 -3.03 6.61
CA GLU A 22 10.61 -2.43 6.44
C GLU A 22 10.98 -2.31 4.96
N ARG A 23 10.75 -3.38 4.18
CA ARG A 23 10.98 -3.40 2.73
C ARG A 23 10.13 -2.39 1.96
N GLN A 24 8.91 -2.12 2.42
CA GLN A 24 7.98 -1.18 1.78
C GLN A 24 8.43 0.27 2.02
N LEU A 25 8.75 0.61 3.27
CA LEU A 25 9.32 1.93 3.60
C LEU A 25 10.66 2.16 2.90
N THR A 26 11.47 1.12 2.77
CA THR A 26 12.75 1.17 2.07
C THR A 26 12.56 1.43 0.56
N ALA A 27 11.57 0.79 -0.07
CA ALA A 27 11.22 1.04 -1.47
C ALA A 27 10.77 2.50 -1.70
N LEU A 28 9.87 3.00 -0.85
CA LEU A 28 9.40 4.40 -0.89
C LEU A 28 10.56 5.39 -0.71
N LEU A 29 11.43 5.13 0.27
CA LEU A 29 12.63 5.94 0.51
C LEU A 29 13.57 5.92 -0.70
N LYS A 30 13.83 4.73 -1.25
CA LYS A 30 14.71 4.53 -2.40
C LYS A 30 14.23 5.40 -3.57
N ALA A 31 12.99 5.20 -3.99
CA ALA A 31 12.40 5.89 -5.12
C ALA A 31 12.40 7.42 -4.93
N ARG A 32 12.24 7.90 -3.69
CA ARG A 32 12.12 9.33 -3.41
C ARG A 32 13.45 10.07 -3.25
N PHE A 33 14.46 9.44 -2.65
CA PHE A 33 15.67 10.13 -2.17
C PHE A 33 16.99 9.55 -2.67
N PHE A 34 16.99 8.34 -3.23
CA PHE A 34 18.21 7.68 -3.66
C PHE A 34 18.25 7.57 -5.19
N PRO A 35 19.43 7.68 -5.81
CA PRO A 35 19.60 7.38 -7.23
C PRO A 35 19.18 5.94 -7.56
N GLU A 36 18.63 5.71 -8.75
CA GLU A 36 18.12 4.39 -9.17
C GLU A 36 19.19 3.30 -9.09
N ASP A 37 20.44 3.65 -9.43
CA ASP A 37 21.62 2.79 -9.47
C ASP A 37 22.23 2.49 -8.09
N LYS A 38 21.74 3.15 -7.03
CA LYS A 38 22.30 3.00 -5.68
C LYS A 38 21.28 2.37 -4.71
N PRO A 39 21.68 1.33 -3.95
CA PRO A 39 20.83 0.82 -2.89
C PRO A 39 20.73 1.82 -1.74
N VAL A 40 19.64 1.74 -0.98
CA VAL A 40 19.56 2.39 0.33
C VAL A 40 20.64 1.78 1.24
N PRO A 41 21.43 2.58 1.98
CA PRO A 41 22.46 2.05 2.86
C PRO A 41 21.89 1.03 3.86
N GLN A 42 22.64 -0.05 4.09
CA GLN A 42 22.25 -1.06 5.08
C GLN A 42 22.08 -0.43 6.47
N GLY A 43 21.03 -0.83 7.19
CA GLY A 43 20.70 -0.30 8.51
C GLY A 43 20.25 1.17 8.53
N PHE A 44 20.04 1.80 7.37
CA PHE A 44 19.58 3.20 7.30
C PHE A 44 18.24 3.40 8.00
N LEU A 45 17.28 2.51 7.71
CA LEU A 45 15.96 2.56 8.34
C LEU A 45 16.04 2.23 9.83
N ASP A 46 16.84 1.24 10.24
CA ASP A 46 17.07 0.92 11.66
C ASP A 46 17.65 2.09 12.45
N ALA A 47 18.65 2.77 11.88
CA ALA A 47 19.25 3.96 12.48
C ALA A 47 18.20 5.07 12.63
N MET A 48 17.34 5.25 11.62
CA MET A 48 16.24 6.22 11.65
C MET A 48 15.20 5.89 12.73
N LEU A 49 14.76 4.63 12.82
CA LEU A 49 13.83 4.17 13.85
C LEU A 49 14.42 4.34 15.25
N ARG A 50 15.70 4.05 15.43
CA ARG A 50 16.40 4.31 16.70
C ARG A 50 16.40 5.79 17.06
N GLN A 51 16.63 6.68 16.10
CA GLN A 51 16.56 8.12 16.30
C GLN A 51 15.14 8.59 16.67
N PHE A 52 14.10 8.03 16.06
CA PHE A 52 12.71 8.32 16.45
C PHE A 52 12.45 7.99 17.91
N ARG A 53 12.88 6.81 18.38
CA ARG A 53 12.76 6.42 19.80
C ARG A 53 13.50 7.38 20.72
N CYS A 54 14.73 7.74 20.39
CA CYS A 54 15.51 8.73 21.17
C CYS A 54 14.86 10.12 21.15
N GLY A 55 14.09 10.44 20.11
CA GLY A 55 13.35 11.69 19.96
C GLY A 55 11.93 11.66 20.54
N ASN A 56 11.57 10.65 21.34
CA ASN A 56 10.23 10.44 21.91
C ASN A 56 9.10 10.32 20.87
N ILE A 57 9.41 9.86 19.67
CA ILE A 57 8.40 9.49 18.68
C ILE A 57 8.07 8.01 18.89
N ASP A 58 6.83 7.74 19.28
CA ASP A 58 6.37 6.38 19.57
C ASP A 58 6.04 5.64 18.27
N LEU A 59 6.89 4.67 17.94
CA LEU A 59 6.72 3.73 16.83
C LEU A 59 6.90 2.32 17.38
N ARG A 60 6.00 1.43 16.98
CA ARG A 60 6.10 0.01 17.29
C ARG A 60 6.71 -0.74 16.12
N ARG A 61 7.45 -1.78 16.45
CA ARG A 61 7.98 -2.74 15.49
C ARG A 61 7.70 -4.15 16.00
N GLU A 62 7.07 -4.94 15.16
CA GLU A 62 6.89 -6.38 15.34
C GLU A 62 7.43 -7.05 14.07
N ASP A 63 8.46 -7.90 14.22
CA ASP A 63 9.21 -8.48 13.11
C ASP A 63 9.69 -7.43 12.08
N ASP A 64 9.19 -7.52 10.84
CA ASP A 64 9.47 -6.59 9.75
C ASP A 64 8.43 -5.48 9.62
N VAL A 65 7.40 -5.44 10.47
CA VAL A 65 6.30 -4.46 10.39
C VAL A 65 6.52 -3.32 11.38
N ILE A 66 6.41 -2.09 10.86
CA ILE A 66 6.52 -0.85 11.63
C ILE A 66 5.16 -0.14 11.59
N PHE A 67 4.66 0.31 12.74
CA PHE A 67 3.32 0.87 12.84
C PHE A 67 3.18 1.91 13.95
N LEU A 68 2.18 2.78 13.79
CA LEU A 68 1.81 3.77 14.80
C LEU A 68 1.04 3.12 15.96
N PRO A 69 1.23 3.57 17.20
CA PRO A 69 0.44 3.11 18.34
C PRO A 69 -1.07 3.22 18.07
N GLY A 70 -1.82 2.18 18.46
CA GLY A 70 -3.28 2.13 18.26
C GLY A 70 -3.73 1.72 16.84
N LYS A 71 -2.82 1.64 15.87
CA LYS A 71 -3.09 1.03 14.56
C LYS A 71 -2.66 -0.43 14.60
N ARG A 72 -3.60 -1.37 14.51
CA ARG A 72 -3.23 -2.79 14.37
C ARG A 72 -2.80 -3.04 12.92
N PRO A 73 -1.63 -3.64 12.68
CA PRO A 73 -1.26 -4.07 11.35
C PRO A 73 -2.29 -5.03 10.76
N SER A 74 -2.68 -4.81 9.51
CA SER A 74 -3.56 -5.70 8.76
C SER A 74 -2.75 -6.32 7.63
N SER A 75 -2.70 -7.66 7.56
CA SER A 75 -2.00 -8.38 6.50
C SER A 75 -2.51 -7.96 5.11
N THR A 76 -3.83 -7.76 4.98
CA THR A 76 -4.48 -7.32 3.75
C THR A 76 -4.10 -5.88 3.38
N LEU A 77 -3.93 -4.99 4.36
CA LEU A 77 -3.43 -3.62 4.09
C LEU A 77 -1.96 -3.66 3.66
N LEU A 78 -1.15 -4.49 4.30
CA LEU A 78 0.25 -4.65 3.91
C LEU A 78 0.38 -5.20 2.48
N GLU A 79 -0.47 -6.13 2.07
CA GLU A 79 -0.57 -6.61 0.68
C GLU A 79 -1.05 -5.51 -0.28
N ALA A 80 -2.03 -4.69 0.13
CA ALA A 80 -2.46 -3.54 -0.67
C ALA A 80 -1.31 -2.53 -0.89
N ILE A 81 -0.44 -2.34 0.11
CA ILE A 81 0.77 -1.52 -0.02
C ILE A 81 1.77 -2.16 -1.02
N ASP A 82 1.91 -3.49 -1.05
CA ASP A 82 2.76 -4.16 -2.05
C ASP A 82 2.27 -3.88 -3.47
N VAL A 83 0.96 -4.06 -3.71
CA VAL A 83 0.33 -3.75 -4.99
C VAL A 83 0.49 -2.27 -5.37
N MET A 84 0.36 -1.35 -4.42
CA MET A 84 0.64 0.07 -4.66
C MET A 84 2.08 0.28 -5.13
N LEU A 85 3.06 -0.34 -4.47
CA LEU A 85 4.47 -0.18 -4.83
C LEU A 85 4.77 -0.76 -6.21
N GLU A 86 4.21 -1.92 -6.54
CA GLU A 86 4.37 -2.54 -7.86
C GLU A 86 3.77 -1.68 -8.98
N LEU A 87 2.58 -1.11 -8.78
CA LEU A 87 1.89 -0.27 -9.77
C LEU A 87 2.46 1.15 -9.90
N SER A 88 3.15 1.63 -8.87
CA SER A 88 3.73 2.98 -8.82
C SER A 88 5.24 3.02 -9.01
N ASP A 89 5.89 1.85 -9.22
CA ASP A 89 7.34 1.70 -9.21
C ASP A 89 7.98 2.32 -7.94
N GLY A 90 7.32 2.08 -6.81
CA GLY A 90 7.70 2.63 -5.50
C GLY A 90 7.52 4.14 -5.34
N ASN A 91 6.93 4.86 -6.31
CA ASN A 91 6.81 6.32 -6.30
C ASN A 91 5.36 6.82 -6.47
N PRO A 92 4.45 6.51 -5.52
CA PRO A 92 3.10 7.07 -5.53
C PRO A 92 3.14 8.59 -5.33
N SER A 93 2.21 9.32 -5.98
CA SER A 93 2.13 10.78 -5.90
C SER A 93 1.33 11.25 -4.68
N ASP A 94 0.15 10.68 -4.48
CA ASP A 94 -0.66 10.81 -3.27
C ASP A 94 -1.10 9.43 -2.82
N LEU A 95 -1.29 9.24 -1.51
CA LEU A 95 -1.81 7.98 -0.95
C LEU A 95 -2.46 8.19 0.42
N TRP A 96 -3.45 7.36 0.73
CA TRP A 96 -4.03 7.25 2.06
C TRP A 96 -4.70 5.89 2.24
N SER A 97 -4.56 5.32 3.43
CA SER A 97 -5.33 4.14 3.83
C SER A 97 -6.74 4.52 4.25
N GLU A 98 -7.69 3.59 4.09
CA GLU A 98 -9.04 3.73 4.62
C GLU A 98 -9.29 2.70 5.71
N GLU A 99 -9.59 3.19 6.92
CA GLU A 99 -9.86 2.32 8.08
C GLU A 99 -11.26 1.72 8.05
N LYS A 100 -12.19 2.37 7.33
CA LYS A 100 -13.61 2.02 7.32
C LYS A 100 -14.06 1.80 5.90
N GLY A 101 -14.53 0.60 5.63
CA GLY A 101 -15.17 0.25 4.36
C GLY A 101 -14.38 -0.78 3.57
N PRO A 102 -14.84 -1.07 2.34
CA PRO A 102 -14.27 -2.12 1.51
C PRO A 102 -12.96 -1.73 0.82
N VAL A 103 -12.67 -0.44 0.70
CA VAL A 103 -11.40 0.05 0.14
C VAL A 103 -10.36 0.10 1.25
N LEU A 104 -9.17 -0.43 0.98
CA LEU A 104 -8.07 -0.51 1.93
C LEU A 104 -7.11 0.67 1.77
N LEU A 105 -6.84 1.04 0.52
CA LEU A 105 -5.81 2.00 0.15
C LEU A 105 -6.22 2.69 -1.14
N ARG A 106 -6.01 4.00 -1.20
CA ARG A 106 -6.07 4.78 -2.44
C ARG A 106 -4.73 5.41 -2.68
N PHE A 107 -4.37 5.49 -3.96
CA PHE A 107 -3.15 6.15 -4.37
C PHE A 107 -3.25 6.66 -5.80
N SER A 108 -2.46 7.69 -6.10
CA SER A 108 -2.31 8.22 -7.44
C SER A 108 -0.91 7.97 -7.97
N VAL A 109 -0.79 7.81 -9.29
CA VAL A 109 0.49 7.75 -9.99
C VAL A 109 0.51 8.86 -11.04
N THR A 110 1.50 9.74 -10.93
CA THR A 110 1.73 10.81 -11.91
C THR A 110 2.60 10.30 -13.04
N GLY A 111 2.05 10.32 -14.25
CA GLY A 111 2.77 10.05 -15.50
C GLY A 111 2.24 10.98 -16.60
N LYS A 112 2.12 10.47 -17.84
CA LYS A 112 1.49 11.24 -18.95
C LYS A 112 0.02 11.63 -18.65
N ARG A 113 -0.66 10.86 -17.80
CA ARG A 113 -1.97 11.16 -17.22
C ARG A 113 -1.98 10.70 -15.77
N VAL A 114 -2.61 11.47 -14.89
CA VAL A 114 -2.84 11.05 -13.50
C VAL A 114 -3.79 9.85 -13.51
N SER A 115 -3.36 8.76 -12.88
CA SER A 115 -4.22 7.58 -12.65
C SER A 115 -4.48 7.46 -11.15
N LEU A 116 -5.75 7.40 -10.77
CA LEU A 116 -6.18 7.17 -9.39
C LEU A 116 -6.59 5.70 -9.25
N PHE A 117 -6.10 5.05 -8.20
CA PHE A 117 -6.34 3.65 -7.91
C PHE A 117 -7.03 3.49 -6.56
N ALA A 118 -7.98 2.56 -6.49
CA ALA A 118 -8.57 2.08 -5.25
C ALA A 118 -8.30 0.58 -5.12
N VAL A 119 -7.62 0.18 -4.04
CA VAL A 119 -7.28 -1.21 -3.75
C VAL A 119 -8.25 -1.77 -2.73
N LEU A 120 -8.81 -2.93 -3.02
CA LEU A 120 -9.80 -3.59 -2.19
C LEU A 120 -9.61 -5.10 -2.21
N HIS A 121 -9.99 -5.78 -1.14
CA HIS A 121 -9.88 -7.23 -1.04
C HIS A 121 -11.19 -7.89 -1.47
N ALA A 122 -11.11 -9.02 -2.18
CA ALA A 122 -12.29 -9.71 -2.72
C ALA A 122 -13.35 -10.01 -1.64
N SER A 123 -12.94 -10.40 -0.43
CA SER A 123 -13.90 -10.69 0.65
C SER A 123 -14.75 -9.49 1.07
N ALA A 124 -14.27 -8.25 0.86
CA ALA A 124 -14.99 -7.04 1.22
C ALA A 124 -16.15 -6.71 0.27
N ILE A 125 -16.24 -7.42 -0.86
CA ILE A 125 -17.24 -7.19 -1.92
C ILE A 125 -18.03 -8.45 -2.30
N THR A 126 -17.65 -9.63 -1.79
CA THR A 126 -18.34 -10.91 -2.06
C THR A 126 -18.91 -11.59 -0.81
N GLY A 127 -18.68 -11.03 0.38
CA GLY A 127 -19.12 -11.62 1.65
C GLY A 127 -20.60 -11.37 1.98
N PRO A 128 -21.19 -12.13 2.93
CA PRO A 128 -22.55 -11.91 3.41
C PRO A 128 -22.73 -10.56 4.12
N ASP A 129 -21.65 -9.96 4.60
CA ASP A 129 -21.62 -8.66 5.28
C ASP A 129 -21.55 -7.46 4.32
N VAL A 130 -21.64 -7.68 3.00
CA VAL A 130 -21.61 -6.60 2.00
C VAL A 130 -22.91 -5.81 2.07
N ARG A 131 -22.88 -4.68 2.78
CA ARG A 131 -24.06 -3.81 2.99
C ARG A 131 -24.28 -2.81 1.86
N ALA A 132 -23.22 -2.41 1.16
CA ALA A 132 -23.28 -1.43 0.09
C ALA A 132 -22.10 -1.60 -0.89
N PRO A 133 -22.25 -1.18 -2.16
CA PRO A 133 -21.14 -1.12 -3.10
C PRO A 133 -20.02 -0.22 -2.56
N PRO A 134 -18.74 -0.51 -2.88
CA PRO A 134 -17.64 0.38 -2.56
C PRO A 134 -17.86 1.76 -3.22
N ALA A 135 -17.62 2.83 -2.47
CA ALA A 135 -17.71 4.19 -2.99
C ALA A 135 -16.49 4.49 -3.87
N ILE A 136 -16.61 4.14 -5.15
CA ILE A 136 -15.57 4.30 -6.18
C ILE A 136 -15.94 5.45 -7.13
N GLY A 137 -15.00 6.39 -7.32
CA GLY A 137 -15.16 7.50 -8.26
C GLY A 137 -15.08 7.04 -9.72
N LYS A 138 -15.78 7.70 -10.66
CA LYS A 138 -15.84 7.30 -12.08
C LYS A 138 -14.48 7.21 -12.81
N ALA A 139 -13.47 7.93 -12.32
CA ALA A 139 -12.13 7.94 -12.89
C ALA A 139 -11.15 6.97 -12.19
N GLU A 140 -11.59 6.36 -11.08
CA GLU A 140 -10.75 5.45 -10.29
C GLU A 140 -10.66 4.09 -10.97
N ARG A 141 -9.44 3.58 -11.10
CA ARG A 141 -9.21 2.20 -11.46
C ARG A 141 -9.28 1.36 -10.20
N VAL A 142 -9.94 0.21 -10.29
CA VAL A 142 -10.14 -0.65 -9.12
C VAL A 142 -9.20 -1.85 -9.21
N VAL A 143 -8.45 -2.06 -8.15
CA VAL A 143 -7.56 -3.22 -7.99
C VAL A 143 -8.13 -4.14 -6.94
N VAL A 144 -8.43 -5.38 -7.33
CA VAL A 144 -9.01 -6.37 -6.43
C VAL A 144 -7.95 -7.38 -6.06
N LEU A 145 -7.58 -7.42 -4.77
CA LEU A 145 -6.73 -8.45 -4.21
C LEU A 145 -7.49 -9.77 -4.19
N LEU A 146 -6.95 -10.77 -4.89
CA LEU A 146 -7.50 -12.11 -4.98
C LEU A 146 -6.73 -13.08 -4.08
N PRO A 147 -7.43 -13.79 -3.18
CA PRO A 147 -6.84 -14.93 -2.50
C PRO A 147 -6.43 -16.02 -3.49
N GLU A 148 -5.34 -16.72 -3.19
CA GLU A 148 -4.88 -17.87 -3.99
C GLU A 148 -6.00 -18.92 -4.13
N GLY A 149 -6.24 -19.38 -5.36
CA GLY A 149 -7.24 -20.41 -5.64
C GLY A 149 -8.70 -19.92 -5.69
N CYS A 150 -8.97 -18.65 -5.42
CA CYS A 150 -10.31 -18.07 -5.57
C CYS A 150 -10.55 -17.54 -6.99
N PRO A 151 -11.67 -17.90 -7.65
CA PRO A 151 -12.01 -17.31 -8.94
C PRO A 151 -12.31 -15.81 -8.81
N PRO A 152 -12.01 -14.99 -9.83
CA PRO A 152 -12.36 -13.59 -9.84
C PRO A 152 -13.88 -13.41 -9.67
N PRO A 153 -14.34 -12.60 -8.70
CA PRO A 153 -15.77 -12.40 -8.49
C PRO A 153 -16.40 -11.62 -9.65
N ALA A 154 -17.69 -11.86 -9.90
CA ALA A 154 -18.46 -11.04 -10.82
C ALA A 154 -18.73 -9.67 -10.18
N LEU A 155 -18.08 -8.62 -10.68
CA LEU A 155 -18.17 -7.27 -10.13
C LEU A 155 -18.96 -6.35 -11.05
N HIS A 156 -20.04 -5.78 -10.51
CA HIS A 156 -20.85 -4.76 -11.18
C HIS A 156 -20.29 -3.35 -10.90
N ILE A 157 -19.00 -3.16 -11.12
CA ILE A 157 -18.32 -1.87 -10.92
C ILE A 157 -18.17 -1.19 -12.29
N PRO A 158 -18.57 0.09 -12.45
CA PRO A 158 -18.60 0.76 -13.76
C PRO A 158 -17.22 1.08 -14.37
N ASN A 159 -16.13 0.75 -13.68
CA ASN A 159 -14.78 1.23 -13.99
C ASN A 159 -13.87 0.13 -14.56
N LYS A 160 -12.65 0.52 -14.99
CA LYS A 160 -11.58 -0.43 -15.29
C LYS A 160 -11.15 -1.14 -14.02
N VAL A 161 -11.73 -2.30 -13.79
CA VAL A 161 -11.34 -3.26 -12.76
C VAL A 161 -10.21 -4.11 -13.31
N PHE A 162 -9.23 -4.40 -12.47
CA PHE A 162 -8.27 -5.46 -12.70
C PHE A 162 -7.98 -6.16 -11.37
N TYR A 163 -7.51 -7.40 -11.49
CA TYR A 163 -7.23 -8.26 -10.35
C TYR A 163 -5.73 -8.29 -10.08
N ALA A 164 -5.37 -8.45 -8.82
CA ALA A 164 -4.01 -8.71 -8.37
C ALA A 164 -4.01 -10.05 -7.63
N LEU A 165 -3.34 -11.05 -8.20
CA LEU A 165 -3.19 -12.37 -7.59
C LEU A 165 -1.77 -12.52 -7.04
N GLY A 166 -1.65 -12.70 -5.72
CA GLY A 166 -0.37 -12.94 -5.07
C GLY A 166 0.31 -14.22 -5.57
N GLN A 167 1.62 -14.15 -5.77
CA GLN A 167 2.47 -15.23 -6.25
C GLN A 167 3.42 -15.71 -5.15
N LYS A 168 3.98 -16.92 -5.30
CA LYS A 168 4.88 -17.54 -4.31
C LYS A 168 6.19 -16.77 -4.10
N ASP A 169 6.59 -15.96 -5.07
CA ASP A 169 7.78 -15.11 -4.99
C ASP A 169 7.52 -13.76 -4.30
N GLY A 170 6.27 -13.49 -3.89
CA GLY A 170 5.85 -12.27 -3.22
C GLY A 170 5.44 -11.13 -4.17
N THR A 171 5.38 -11.36 -5.48
CA THR A 171 4.87 -10.41 -6.48
C THR A 171 3.39 -10.67 -6.81
N HIS A 172 2.77 -9.78 -7.60
CA HIS A 172 1.39 -9.96 -8.05
C HIS A 172 1.28 -10.08 -9.56
N ARG A 173 0.49 -11.07 -10.02
CA ARG A 173 0.04 -11.12 -11.42
C ARG A 173 -1.19 -10.23 -11.56
N PHE A 174 -1.10 -9.23 -12.43
CA PHE A 174 -2.21 -8.35 -12.77
C PHE A 174 -2.93 -8.79 -14.05
N PHE A 175 -4.27 -8.79 -14.04
CA PHE A 175 -5.06 -9.18 -15.22
C PHE A 175 -6.46 -8.56 -15.22
N ALA A 176 -7.04 -8.40 -16.42
CA ALA A 176 -8.39 -7.86 -16.58
C ALA A 176 -9.47 -8.97 -16.44
N PRO A 177 -10.73 -8.62 -16.14
CA PRO A 177 -11.84 -9.58 -16.20
C PRO A 177 -11.92 -10.25 -17.57
N GLY A 178 -11.93 -11.59 -17.59
CA GLY A 178 -12.01 -12.39 -18.82
C GLY A 178 -10.66 -12.83 -19.42
N GLU A 179 -9.55 -12.37 -18.86
CA GLU A 179 -8.20 -12.84 -19.17
C GLU A 179 -7.71 -13.72 -18.01
N ASN A 180 -7.65 -15.04 -18.17
CA ASN A 180 -7.12 -15.95 -17.15
C ASN A 180 -6.07 -16.89 -17.78
#